data_AF-A0AAV6L2T6-F1
#
_entry.id   AF-A0AAV6L2T6-F1
#
_cell.length_a   1.000
_cell.length_b   1.000
_cell.length_c   1.000
_cell.angle_alpha   90.00
_cell.angle_beta   90.00
_cell.angle_gamma   90.00
#
_symmetry.space_group_name_H-M   'P 1'
#
loop_
_entity.id
_entity.type
_entity.pdbx_description
1 polymer ?
#
loop_
_entity_poly.entity_id
_entity_poly.type
_entity_poly.pdbx_seq_one_letter_code
_entity_poly.pdbx_strand_id
1 'polypeptide(L)'
;MPRVIRLLSSLLERVAESNDLGRRLESGRGGKISVFDGLTRPTISVQSYLERIFKYANCSPSCFVVAYVYLDRFAQRQPLLPIDSFNVHRLIITSVLVSAKFMDDM
;
A
#
# COMPACT_ATOMS: atom_id res chain seq x y z
N MET A 1 -15.49 -4.24 -12.18
CA MET A 1 -14.51 -4.02 -11.10
C MET A 1 -15.23 -3.86 -9.77
N PRO A 2 -14.78 -4.52 -8.70
CA PRO A 2 -15.40 -4.37 -7.38
C PRO A 2 -15.29 -2.92 -6.89
N ARG A 3 -16.39 -2.35 -6.38
CA ARG A 3 -16.42 -0.97 -5.84
C ARG A 3 -15.35 -0.73 -4.77
N VAL A 4 -15.03 -1.78 -4.00
CA VAL A 4 -14.01 -1.73 -2.94
C VAL A 4 -12.62 -1.38 -3.49
N ILE A 5 -12.23 -1.90 -4.66
CA ILE A 5 -10.89 -1.66 -5.21
C ILE A 5 -10.71 -0.19 -5.59
N ARG A 6 -11.71 0.38 -6.27
CA ARG A 6 -11.68 1.80 -6.67
C ARG A 6 -11.61 2.73 -5.45
N LEU A 7 -12.36 2.41 -4.40
CA LEU A 7 -12.34 3.21 -3.16
C LEU A 7 -10.97 3.10 -2.47
N LEU A 8 -10.48 1.87 -2.26
CA LEU A 8 -9.18 1.63 -1.62
C LEU A 8 -8.04 2.28 -2.39
N SER A 9 -8.02 2.15 -3.72
CA SER A 9 -6.98 2.76 -4.54
C SER A 9 -6.99 4.28 -4.40
N SER A 10 -8.15 4.92 -4.49
CA SER A 10 -8.26 6.38 -4.38
C SER A 10 -7.84 6.92 -3.01
N LEU A 11 -8.14 6.19 -1.94
CA LEU A 11 -7.73 6.56 -0.58
C LEU A 11 -6.22 6.41 -0.41
N LEU A 12 -5.64 5.29 -0.87
CA LEU A 12 -4.20 5.03 -0.77
C LEU A 12 -3.38 5.98 -1.63
N GLU A 13 -3.84 6.31 -2.85
CA GLU A 13 -3.23 7.36 -3.69
C GLU A 13 -3.21 8.70 -2.95
N ARG A 14 -4.36 9.14 -2.42
CA ARG A 14 -4.45 10.42 -1.71
C ARG A 14 -3.57 10.47 -0.47
N VAL A 15 -3.51 9.39 0.31
CA VAL A 15 -2.64 9.30 1.50
C VAL A 15 -1.17 9.36 1.07
N ALA A 16 -0.79 8.60 0.03
CA ALA A 16 0.58 8.57 -0.46
C ALA A 16 1.05 9.95 -0.93
N GLU A 17 0.24 10.63 -1.74
CA GLU A 17 0.54 11.96 -2.27
C GLU A 17 0.62 13.03 -1.18
N SER A 18 -0.24 12.94 -0.16
CA SER A 18 -0.21 13.85 0.99
C SER A 18 1.09 13.70 1.80
N ASN A 19 1.58 12.46 1.94
CA ASN A 19 2.77 12.15 2.72
C ASN A 19 4.09 12.40 1.96
N ASP A 20 4.07 12.44 0.62
CA ASP A 20 5.24 12.77 -0.20
C ASP A 20 5.85 14.14 0.18
N LEU A 21 5.01 15.10 0.59
CA LEU A 21 5.44 16.41 1.07
C LEU A 21 6.26 16.31 2.37
N GLY A 22 5.81 15.46 3.30
CA GLY A 22 6.51 15.22 4.58
C GLY A 22 7.87 14.55 4.37
N ARG A 23 7.94 13.59 3.43
CA ARG A 23 9.20 12.90 3.11
C ARG A 23 10.29 13.85 2.60
N ARG A 24 9.92 14.86 1.81
CA ARG A 24 10.88 15.87 1.30
C ARG A 24 11.54 16.67 2.41
N LEU A 25 10.82 16.94 3.50
CA LEU A 25 11.35 17.66 4.66
C LEU A 25 12.31 16.76 5.48
N GLU A 26 11.99 15.48 5.62
CA GLU A 26 12.79 14.50 6.36
C GLU A 26 14.02 14.00 5.59
N SER A 27 14.04 14.12 4.25
CA SER A 27 15.18 13.72 3.40
C SER A 27 16.49 14.45 3.77
N GLY A 28 16.42 15.65 4.34
CA GLY A 28 17.60 16.39 4.81
C GLY A 28 18.19 15.90 6.14
N ARG A 29 17.51 14.99 6.85
CA ARG A 29 17.89 14.51 8.20
C ARG A 29 18.35 13.05 8.24
N GLY A 30 18.57 12.41 7.09
CA GLY A 30 18.96 11.00 7.04
C GLY A 30 17.79 10.06 7.35
N GLY A 31 16.66 10.27 6.68
CA GLY A 31 15.46 9.43 6.83
C GLY A 31 15.77 7.94 6.69
N LYS A 32 15.18 7.13 7.58
CA LYS A 32 15.35 5.67 7.56
C LYS A 32 14.67 5.07 6.34
N ILE A 33 15.46 4.53 5.42
CA ILE A 33 14.95 3.75 4.29
C ILE A 33 14.46 2.41 4.82
N SER A 34 13.20 2.09 4.57
CA SER A 34 12.59 0.81 4.91
C SER A 34 12.77 -0.21 3.78
N VAL A 35 12.53 -1.48 4.09
CA VAL A 35 12.48 -2.57 3.08
C VAL A 35 11.34 -2.38 2.06
N PHE A 36 10.34 -1.57 2.42
CA PHE A 36 9.20 -1.27 1.56
C PHE A 36 9.47 -0.11 0.60
N ASP A 37 10.57 0.60 0.74
CA ASP A 37 10.91 1.69 -0.16
C ASP A 37 11.45 1.20 -1.51
N GLY A 38 10.86 1.70 -2.59
CA GLY A 38 11.44 1.63 -3.92
C GLY A 38 12.54 2.67 -4.11
N LEU A 39 13.52 2.36 -4.95
CA LEU A 39 14.54 3.32 -5.37
C LEU A 39 13.95 4.47 -6.19
N THR A 40 12.86 4.20 -6.90
CA THR A 40 12.14 5.15 -7.75
C THR A 40 10.64 4.97 -7.56
N ARG A 41 9.88 6.05 -7.80
CA ARG A 41 8.41 5.99 -7.83
C ARG A 41 7.96 5.07 -8.99
N PRO A 42 7.11 4.07 -8.74
CA PRO A 42 6.57 3.25 -9.81
C PRO A 42 5.76 4.08 -10.83
N THR A 43 5.86 3.73 -12.11
CA THR A 43 5.12 4.41 -13.20
C THR A 43 3.66 3.98 -13.28
N ILE A 44 3.32 2.83 -12.71
CA ILE A 44 1.95 2.33 -12.62
C ILE A 44 1.22 3.01 -11.46
N SER A 45 -0.02 3.45 -11.69
CA SER A 45 -0.86 4.02 -10.63
C SER A 45 -1.21 2.97 -9.56
N VAL A 46 -1.61 3.42 -8.37
CA VAL A 46 -2.07 2.52 -7.31
C VAL A 46 -3.33 1.80 -7.75
N GLN A 47 -4.24 2.50 -8.45
CA GLN A 47 -5.44 1.87 -9.01
C GLN A 47 -5.10 0.75 -9.99
N SER A 48 -4.31 1.01 -11.03
CA SER A 48 -3.97 -0.01 -12.02
C SER A 48 -3.17 -1.16 -11.40
N TYR A 49 -2.38 -0.89 -10.35
CA TYR A 49 -1.66 -1.93 -9.63
C TYR A 49 -2.60 -2.83 -8.81
N LEU A 50 -3.54 -2.26 -8.05
CA LEU A 50 -4.54 -3.03 -7.31
C LEU A 50 -5.47 -3.83 -8.23
N GLU A 51 -5.86 -3.27 -9.37
CA GLU A 51 -6.66 -3.98 -10.38
C GLU A 51 -5.92 -5.20 -10.93
N ARG A 52 -4.60 -5.08 -11.17
CA ARG A 52 -3.77 -6.22 -11.56
C ARG A 52 -3.71 -7.27 -10.46
N ILE A 53 -3.47 -6.88 -9.21
CA ILE A 53 -3.46 -7.82 -8.08
C ILE A 53 -4.79 -8.55 -8.00
N PHE A 54 -5.91 -7.85 -8.07
CA PHE A 54 -7.24 -8.48 -8.08
C PHE A 54 -7.46 -9.45 -9.22
N LYS A 55 -6.99 -9.10 -10.43
CA LYS A 55 -7.12 -9.96 -11.61
C LYS A 55 -6.28 -11.23 -11.51
N TYR A 56 -5.09 -11.15 -10.90
CA TYR A 56 -4.08 -12.21 -11.01
C TYR A 56 -3.80 -12.97 -9.70
N ALA A 57 -4.09 -12.39 -8.52
CA ALA A 57 -3.78 -13.02 -7.23
C ALA A 57 -4.74 -14.16 -6.85
N ASN A 58 -5.90 -14.24 -7.51
CA ASN A 58 -6.92 -15.26 -7.27
C ASN A 58 -7.29 -15.44 -5.77
N CYS A 59 -7.40 -14.32 -5.05
CA CYS A 59 -7.78 -14.30 -3.63
C CYS A 59 -9.17 -13.66 -3.43
N SER A 60 -9.79 -13.96 -2.30
CA SER A 60 -11.13 -13.47 -1.98
C SER A 60 -11.18 -11.93 -1.90
N PRO A 61 -12.29 -11.27 -2.31
CA PRO A 61 -12.44 -9.82 -2.16
C PRO A 61 -12.28 -9.32 -0.71
N SER A 62 -12.59 -10.17 0.29
CA SER A 62 -12.36 -9.91 1.71
C SER A 62 -10.88 -9.66 2.02
N CYS A 63 -9.95 -10.27 1.28
CA CYS A 63 -8.51 -10.10 1.48
C CYS A 63 -8.06 -8.65 1.25
N PHE A 64 -8.74 -7.90 0.36
CA PHE A 64 -8.44 -6.50 0.11
C PHE A 64 -8.92 -5.59 1.26
N VAL A 65 -10.04 -5.94 1.90
CA VAL A 65 -10.56 -5.23 3.07
C VAL A 65 -9.63 -5.44 4.27
N VAL A 66 -9.21 -6.68 4.49
CA VAL A 66 -8.28 -7.03 5.58
C VAL A 66 -6.88 -6.44 5.31
N ALA A 67 -6.41 -6.43 4.07
CA ALA A 67 -5.18 -5.74 3.68
C ALA A 67 -5.22 -4.24 4.03
N TYR A 68 -6.34 -3.56 3.79
CA TYR A 68 -6.51 -2.17 4.20
C TYR A 68 -6.41 -1.99 5.72
N VAL A 69 -7.01 -2.89 6.51
CA VAL A 69 -6.87 -2.89 7.98
C VAL A 69 -5.41 -3.09 8.40
N TYR A 70 -4.64 -3.91 7.69
CA TYR A 70 -3.21 -4.07 7.97
C TYR A 70 -2.42 -2.80 7.67
N LEU A 71 -2.73 -2.10 6.57
CA LEU A 71 -2.10 -0.82 6.22
C LEU A 71 -2.43 0.28 7.24
N ASP A 72 -3.69 0.37 7.68
CA ASP A 72 -4.10 1.31 8.72
C ASP A 72 -3.37 1.05 10.05
N ARG A 73 -3.32 -0.20 10.50
CA ARG A 73 -2.55 -0.59 11.69
C ARG A 73 -1.05 -0.33 11.54
N PHE A 74 -0.50 -0.54 10.35
CA PHE A 74 0.90 -0.25 10.06
C PHE A 74 1.18 1.25 10.23
N ALA A 75 0.35 2.11 9.62
CA ALA A 75 0.50 3.56 9.73
C ALA A 75 0.43 4.07 11.18
N GLN A 76 -0.45 3.47 12.00
CA GLN A 76 -0.56 3.83 13.43
C GLN A 76 0.64 3.37 14.26
N ARG A 77 1.19 2.18 13.96
CA ARG A 77 2.30 1.58 14.72
C ARG A 77 3.68 2.05 14.28
N GLN A 78 3.81 2.54 13.04
CA GLN A 78 5.07 2.97 12.44
C GLN A 78 4.97 4.45 11.98
N PRO A 79 4.81 5.41 12.92
CA PRO A 79 4.65 6.83 12.57
C PRO A 79 5.87 7.42 11.86
N LEU A 80 7.05 6.79 11.99
CA LEU A 80 8.28 7.17 11.30
C LEU A 80 8.38 6.65 9.87
N LEU A 81 7.45 5.79 9.44
CA LEU A 81 7.39 5.20 8.10
C LEU A 81 6.01 5.46 7.48
N PRO A 82 5.71 6.73 7.14
CA PRO A 82 4.43 7.06 6.52
C PRO A 82 4.28 6.37 5.16
N ILE A 83 3.04 6.04 4.80
CA ILE A 83 2.73 5.47 3.48
C ILE A 83 2.86 6.59 2.45
N ASP A 84 3.72 6.42 1.45
CA ASP A 84 4.04 7.42 0.44
C ASP A 84 4.21 6.79 -0.96
N SER A 85 4.47 7.62 -1.97
CA SER A 85 4.60 7.16 -3.36
C SER A 85 5.76 6.19 -3.62
N PHE A 86 6.73 6.07 -2.71
CA PHE A 86 7.88 5.19 -2.85
C PHE A 86 7.64 3.82 -2.24
N ASN A 87 6.75 3.71 -1.24
CA ASN A 87 6.51 2.46 -0.53
C ASN A 87 5.11 1.86 -0.71
N VAL A 88 4.11 2.64 -1.15
CA VAL A 88 2.70 2.23 -1.20
C VAL A 88 2.47 0.96 -2.01
N HIS A 89 3.12 0.80 -3.18
CA HIS A 89 2.97 -0.41 -4.01
C HIS A 89 3.47 -1.66 -3.30
N ARG A 90 4.64 -1.59 -2.66
CA ARG A 90 5.21 -2.74 -1.92
C ARG A 90 4.36 -3.08 -0.71
N LEU A 91 3.90 -2.07 0.04
CA LEU A 91 3.00 -2.27 1.17
C LEU A 91 1.67 -2.90 0.76
N ILE A 92 1.10 -2.50 -0.38
CA ILE A 92 -0.14 -3.09 -0.90
C ILE A 92 0.03 -4.57 -1.19
N ILE A 93 1.04 -4.98 -1.96
CA ILE A 93 1.19 -6.40 -2.29
C ILE A 93 1.51 -7.22 -1.05
N THR A 94 2.34 -6.72 -0.13
CA THR A 94 2.63 -7.40 1.13
C THR A 94 1.36 -7.58 1.96
N SER A 95 0.55 -6.54 2.14
CA SER A 95 -0.68 -6.63 2.94
C SER A 95 -1.72 -7.58 2.31
N VAL A 96 -1.87 -7.56 0.98
CA VAL A 96 -2.77 -8.48 0.26
C VAL A 96 -2.30 -9.92 0.39
N LEU A 97 -1.01 -10.20 0.21
CA LEU A 97 -0.48 -11.56 0.33
C LEU A 97 -0.58 -12.10 1.76
N VAL A 98 -0.28 -11.28 2.77
CA VAL A 98 -0.46 -11.67 4.18
C VAL A 98 -1.92 -11.93 4.48
N SER A 99 -2.83 -11.12 3.94
CA SER A 99 -4.27 -11.35 4.10
C SER A 99 -4.73 -12.62 3.41
N ALA A 100 -4.33 -12.86 2.16
CA ALA A 100 -4.72 -14.05 1.42
C ALA A 100 -4.26 -15.32 2.13
N LYS A 101 -3.01 -15.35 2.62
CA LYS A 101 -2.47 -16.48 3.39
C LYS A 101 -3.25 -16.77 4.68
N PHE A 102 -3.86 -15.75 5.29
CA PHE A 102 -4.59 -15.91 6.55
C PHE A 102 -6.08 -16.21 6.35
N MET A 103 -6.68 -15.62 5.32
CA MET A 103 -8.13 -15.63 5.12
C MET A 103 -8.59 -16.71 4.14
N ASP A 104 -7.79 -17.02 3.13
CA ASP A 104 -8.10 -18.04 2.14
C ASP A 104 -7.36 -19.33 2.53
N ASP A 105 -8.05 -20.47 2.49
CA ASP A 105 -7.51 -21.81 2.78
C ASP A 105 -6.56 -22.30 1.67
N MET A 106 -5.47 -21.56 1.43
CA MET A 106 -4.44 -21.92 0.46
C MET A 106 -3.49 -23.00 0.97
#